data_AF-A0A5R9J4B9-F1
#
_entry.id   AF-A0A5R9J4B9-F1
#
_cell.length_a   1.000
_cell.length_b   1.000
_cell.length_c   1.000
_cell.angle_alpha   90.00
_cell.angle_beta   90.00
_cell.angle_gamma   90.00
#
_symmetry.space_group_name_H-M   'P 1'
#
loop_
_entity.id
_entity.type
_entity.pdbx_description
1 polymer ?
#
loop_
_entity_poly.entity_id
_entity_poly.type
_entity_poly.pdbx_seq_one_letter_code
_entity_poly.pdbx_strand_id
1 'polypeptide(L)'
;MAILACFVMPLIAQAAQPITWALFDLPELQQAILKPEVGASYRIIVATPAAPAPTGGYPVIYVVDGNAWTGLVSEIIRTNLETGIQSRVEPAVVVGIGYPIAEAFDLKRRSFDFTSPATPGHPDPDVLPGPNGGDITLMNF
;
A
#
# COMPACT_ATOMS: atom_id res chain seq x y z
N MET A 1 36.33 36.11 28.63
CA MET A 1 36.55 34.91 27.81
C MET A 1 35.25 34.13 27.78
N ALA A 2 34.47 34.21 26.69
CA ALA A 2 33.23 33.46 26.53
C ALA A 2 33.44 32.48 25.37
N ILE A 3 33.38 31.19 25.67
CA ILE A 3 33.54 30.11 24.68
C ILE A 3 32.17 29.86 24.06
N LEU A 4 32.02 30.21 22.79
CA LEU A 4 30.86 29.90 21.97
C LEU A 4 30.94 28.42 21.57
N ALA A 5 30.10 27.57 22.17
CA ALA A 5 29.99 26.17 21.78
C ALA A 5 29.12 26.06 20.52
N CYS A 6 29.75 25.88 19.36
CA CYS A 6 29.07 25.48 18.12
C CYS A 6 28.50 24.07 18.31
N PHE A 7 27.19 23.96 18.56
CA PHE A 7 26.46 22.70 18.42
C PHE A 7 26.23 22.44 16.93
N VAL A 8 27.11 21.65 16.32
CA VAL A 8 26.85 21.08 14.99
C VAL A 8 25.83 19.96 15.19
N MET A 9 24.57 20.27 14.88
CA MET A 9 23.48 19.30 14.89
C MET A 9 23.72 18.34 13.71
N PRO A 10 23.91 17.02 13.94
CA PRO A 10 24.07 16.09 12.84
C PRO A 10 22.73 15.95 12.13
N LEU A 11 22.70 16.30 10.85
CA LEU A 11 21.62 15.93 9.94
C LEU A 11 21.65 14.40 9.80
N ILE A 12 20.77 13.71 10.53
CA ILE A 12 20.57 12.27 10.35
C ILE A 12 19.84 12.10 9.02
N ALA A 13 20.59 11.82 7.95
CA ALA A 13 20.03 11.27 6.74
C ALA A 13 19.67 9.81 7.04
N GLN A 14 18.42 9.56 7.39
CA GLN A 14 17.92 8.20 7.63
C GLN A 14 17.64 7.55 6.27
N ALA A 15 18.30 6.41 6.02
CA ALA A 15 18.03 5.62 4.83
C ALA A 15 16.69 4.89 5.01
N ALA A 16 15.81 5.02 4.00
CA ALA A 16 14.58 4.25 3.88
C ALA A 16 14.87 2.77 4.15
N GLN A 17 14.17 2.18 5.12
CA GLN A 17 14.40 0.79 5.50
C GLN A 17 14.08 -0.11 4.31
N PRO A 18 14.96 -1.07 3.95
CA PRO A 18 14.74 -1.92 2.79
C PRO A 18 13.48 -2.77 3.01
N ILE A 19 12.62 -2.81 2.00
CA ILE A 19 11.47 -3.71 1.96
C ILE A 19 12.00 -5.15 1.86
N THR A 20 11.77 -5.97 2.89
CA THR A 20 12.12 -7.40 2.86
C THR A 20 10.98 -8.19 2.24
N TRP A 21 11.18 -8.67 1.01
CA TRP A 21 10.23 -9.52 0.30
C TRP A 21 10.26 -10.96 0.82
N ALA A 22 9.12 -11.47 1.25
CA ALA A 22 8.88 -12.89 1.41
C ALA A 22 8.31 -13.45 0.10
N LEU A 23 9.02 -14.42 -0.47
CA LEU A 23 8.56 -15.17 -1.63
C LEU A 23 7.41 -16.09 -1.21
N PHE A 24 6.32 -16.06 -1.97
CA PHE A 24 5.32 -17.12 -1.97
C PHE A 24 5.74 -18.18 -3.00
N ASP A 25 5.25 -19.42 -2.92
CA ASP A 25 5.48 -20.48 -3.93
C ASP A 25 4.83 -20.19 -5.31
N LEU A 26 4.38 -18.95 -5.53
CA LEU A 26 3.92 -18.42 -6.79
C LEU A 26 4.87 -17.26 -7.16
N PRO A 27 5.79 -17.41 -8.13
CA PRO A 27 6.76 -16.37 -8.47
C PRO A 27 6.09 -15.07 -8.95
N GLU A 28 4.85 -15.17 -9.41
CA GLU A 28 3.99 -14.06 -9.83
C GLU A 28 3.42 -13.26 -8.64
N LEU A 29 3.42 -13.79 -7.42
CA LEU A 29 2.88 -13.13 -6.23
C LEU A 29 3.95 -13.01 -5.14
N GLN A 30 4.34 -11.77 -4.86
CA GLN A 30 5.33 -11.45 -3.83
C GLN A 30 4.67 -10.63 -2.73
N GLN A 31 5.16 -10.74 -1.49
CA GLN A 31 4.69 -9.87 -0.42
C GLN A 31 5.83 -9.39 0.45
N ALA A 32 5.64 -8.25 1.09
CA ALA A 32 6.56 -7.72 2.08
C ALA A 32 5.82 -6.94 3.15
N ILE A 33 6.49 -6.70 4.27
CA ILE A 33 6.03 -5.74 5.26
C ILE A 33 6.79 -4.43 5.04
N LEU A 34 6.07 -3.40 4.63
CA LEU A 34 6.56 -2.03 4.59
C LEU A 34 6.48 -1.44 6.00
N LYS A 35 7.63 -1.04 6.55
CA LYS A 35 7.73 -0.39 7.86
C LYS A 35 8.15 1.07 7.65
N PRO A 36 7.22 2.03 7.72
CA PRO A 36 7.58 3.44 7.61
C PRO A 36 8.37 3.89 8.84
N GLU A 37 9.11 4.99 8.74
CA GLU A 37 9.83 5.58 9.88
C GLU A 37 8.88 6.10 10.96
N VAL A 38 7.71 6.59 10.53
CA VAL A 38 6.63 7.07 11.39
C VAL A 38 5.32 6.47 10.90
N GLY A 39 4.50 5.98 11.83
CA GLY A 39 3.20 5.37 11.52
C GLY A 39 3.20 3.84 11.57
N ALA A 40 2.11 3.24 11.12
CA ALA A 40 1.88 1.80 11.22
C ALA A 40 2.42 1.05 9.99
N SER A 41 2.89 -0.19 10.18
CA SER A 41 3.41 -1.03 9.09
C SER A 41 2.30 -1.53 8.18
N TYR A 42 2.56 -1.64 6.87
CA TYR A 42 1.62 -2.18 5.88
C TYR A 42 2.14 -3.50 5.32
N ARG A 43 1.22 -4.38 4.90
CA ARG A 43 1.57 -5.51 4.05
C ARG A 43 1.40 -5.08 2.60
N ILE A 44 2.47 -5.15 1.83
CA ILE A 44 2.45 -4.90 0.39
C ILE A 44 2.44 -6.25 -0.31
N ILE A 45 1.48 -6.45 -1.21
CA ILE A 45 1.34 -7.67 -2.00
C ILE A 45 1.43 -7.25 -3.47
N VAL A 46 2.38 -7.81 -4.22
CA VAL A 46 2.63 -7.48 -5.62
C VAL A 46 2.31 -8.71 -6.45
N ALA A 47 1.28 -8.62 -7.29
CA ALA A 47 0.99 -9.63 -8.31
C ALA A 47 1.48 -9.12 -9.68
N THR A 48 2.45 -9.81 -10.25
CA THR A 48 3.01 -9.52 -11.58
C THR A 48 2.36 -10.46 -12.60
N PRO A 49 1.78 -9.94 -13.69
CA PRO A 49 1.17 -10.81 -14.70
C PRO A 49 2.23 -11.63 -15.43
N ALA A 50 1.88 -12.87 -15.79
CA ALA A 50 2.76 -13.75 -16.58
C ALA A 50 3.00 -13.26 -18.01
N ALA A 51 2.04 -12.52 -18.57
CA ALA A 51 2.12 -11.96 -19.92
C ALA A 51 3.16 -10.84 -19.98
N PRO A 52 3.90 -10.67 -21.09
CA PRO A 52 4.98 -9.69 -21.21
C PRO A 52 4.48 -8.25 -21.10
N ALA A 53 5.37 -7.36 -20.63
CA ALA A 53 5.06 -5.95 -20.49
C ALA A 53 4.75 -5.28 -21.85
N PRO A 54 3.77 -4.36 -21.90
CA PRO A 54 3.58 -3.44 -23.03
C PRO A 54 4.83 -2.57 -23.25
N THR A 55 4.91 -1.91 -24.41
CA THR A 55 6.05 -1.03 -24.75
C THR A 55 6.30 0.08 -23.72
N GLY A 56 5.25 0.56 -23.04
CA GLY A 56 5.34 1.57 -21.98
C GLY A 56 5.67 1.01 -20.58
N GLY A 57 5.87 -0.30 -20.44
CA GLY A 57 5.90 -0.99 -19.16
C GLY A 57 4.50 -1.39 -18.67
N TYR A 58 4.43 -2.09 -17.54
CA TYR A 58 3.15 -2.47 -16.96
C TYR A 58 2.44 -1.25 -16.37
N PRO A 59 1.14 -1.02 -16.68
CA PRO A 59 0.31 -0.22 -15.79
C PRO A 59 0.23 -0.88 -14.40
N VAL A 60 0.05 -0.04 -13.37
CA VAL A 60 -0.04 -0.48 -11.97
C VAL A 60 -1.44 -0.20 -11.44
N ILE A 61 -2.09 -1.21 -10.88
CA ILE A 61 -3.39 -1.11 -10.20
C ILE A 61 -3.14 -1.23 -8.70
N TYR A 62 -3.35 -0.14 -7.97
CA TYR A 62 -3.30 -0.13 -6.51
C TYR A 62 -4.64 -0.58 -5.93
N VAL A 63 -4.59 -1.50 -4.98
CA VAL A 63 -5.77 -2.09 -4.35
C VAL A 63 -5.70 -1.88 -2.84
N VAL A 64 -6.57 -1.03 -2.32
CA VAL A 64 -6.77 -0.88 -0.86
C VAL A 64 -7.47 -2.12 -0.30
N ASP A 65 -7.32 -2.39 1.00
CA ASP A 65 -7.71 -3.68 1.60
C ASP A 65 -7.04 -4.87 0.87
N GLY A 66 -5.74 -4.74 0.56
CA GLY A 66 -4.98 -5.70 -0.25
C GLY A 66 -5.03 -7.14 0.25
N ASN A 67 -5.19 -7.36 1.55
CA ASN A 67 -5.37 -8.70 2.14
C ASN A 67 -6.58 -9.43 1.55
N ALA A 68 -7.67 -8.71 1.25
CA ALA A 68 -8.91 -9.28 0.73
C ALA A 68 -8.92 -9.39 -0.79
N TRP A 69 -8.41 -8.37 -1.48
CA TRP A 69 -8.75 -8.15 -2.89
C TRP A 69 -7.63 -8.43 -3.88
N THR A 70 -6.36 -8.47 -3.45
CA THR A 70 -5.23 -8.58 -4.41
C THR A 70 -5.34 -9.83 -5.28
N GLY A 71 -5.60 -10.99 -4.68
CA GLY A 71 -5.75 -12.26 -5.40
C GLY A 71 -6.94 -12.26 -6.36
N LEU A 72 -8.06 -11.63 -5.98
CA LEU A 72 -9.23 -11.50 -6.84
C LEU A 72 -8.91 -10.64 -8.07
N VAL A 73 -8.30 -9.48 -7.86
CA VAL A 73 -7.98 -8.55 -8.95
C VAL A 73 -6.93 -9.15 -9.89
N SER A 74 -5.89 -9.80 -9.37
CA SER A 74 -4.88 -10.48 -10.19
C SER A 74 -5.50 -11.59 -11.05
N GLU A 75 -6.44 -12.34 -10.49
CA GLU A 75 -7.12 -13.41 -11.21
C GLU A 75 -8.04 -12.88 -12.31
N ILE A 76 -8.78 -11.80 -12.05
CA ILE A 76 -9.61 -11.13 -13.07
C ILE A 76 -8.73 -10.69 -14.25
N ILE A 77 -7.56 -10.09 -14.00
CA ILE A 77 -6.63 -9.67 -15.05
C ILE A 77 -6.13 -10.90 -15.82
N ARG A 78 -5.65 -11.94 -15.11
CA ARG A 78 -5.14 -13.18 -15.72
C ARG A 78 -6.17 -13.81 -16.65
N THR A 79 -7.41 -14.00 -16.20
CA THR A 79 -8.47 -14.60 -17.02
C THR A 79 -8.85 -13.71 -18.20
N ASN A 80 -8.91 -12.38 -18.04
CA ASN A 80 -9.21 -11.48 -19.15
C ASN A 80 -8.12 -11.51 -20.24
N LEU A 81 -6.84 -11.68 -19.85
CA LEU A 81 -5.73 -11.84 -20.80
C LEU A 81 -5.85 -13.15 -21.59
N GLU A 82 -6.29 -14.23 -20.95
CA GLU A 82 -6.52 -15.53 -21.62
C GLU A 82 -7.66 -15.46 -22.65
N THR A 83 -8.70 -14.66 -22.39
CA THR A 83 -9.83 -14.47 -23.34
C THR A 83 -9.47 -13.60 -24.56
N GLY A 84 -8.33 -12.90 -24.54
CA GLY A 84 -7.77 -12.18 -25.69
C GLY A 84 -8.52 -10.89 -26.10
N ILE A 85 -8.53 -10.60 -27.41
CA ILE A 85 -8.88 -9.31 -28.06
C ILE A 85 -10.24 -8.73 -27.63
N GLN A 86 -11.17 -9.56 -27.14
CA GLN A 86 -12.49 -9.11 -26.69
C GLN A 86 -12.44 -8.28 -25.40
N SER A 87 -11.49 -8.54 -24.50
CA SER A 87 -11.45 -7.89 -23.18
C SER A 87 -10.88 -6.47 -23.23
N ARG A 88 -10.05 -6.15 -24.23
CA ARG A 88 -9.26 -4.88 -24.29
C ARG A 88 -8.47 -4.60 -23.00
N VAL A 89 -8.19 -5.63 -22.20
CA VAL A 89 -7.42 -5.54 -20.96
C VAL A 89 -5.95 -5.74 -21.30
N GLU A 90 -5.12 -4.79 -20.90
CA GLU A 90 -3.66 -4.91 -20.96
C GLU A 90 -3.13 -5.61 -19.69
N PRO A 91 -2.00 -6.33 -19.76
CA PRO A 91 -1.40 -6.91 -18.57
C PRO A 91 -0.98 -5.81 -17.60
N ALA A 92 -1.37 -5.93 -16.34
CA ALA A 92 -1.14 -4.94 -15.30
C ALA A 92 -0.58 -5.58 -14.03
N VAL A 93 0.35 -4.87 -13.36
CA VAL A 93 0.82 -5.25 -12.03
C VAL A 93 -0.23 -4.82 -11.01
N VAL A 94 -0.60 -5.71 -10.10
CA VAL A 94 -1.50 -5.40 -8.98
C VAL A 94 -0.68 -5.19 -7.72
N VAL A 95 -0.83 -4.02 -7.09
CA VAL A 95 -0.19 -3.71 -5.81
C VAL A 95 -1.27 -3.60 -4.74
N GLY A 96 -1.42 -4.65 -3.96
CA GLY A 96 -2.25 -4.69 -2.76
C GLY A 96 -1.61 -3.95 -1.60
N ILE A 97 -2.34 -3.00 -1.03
CA ILE A 97 -1.97 -2.29 0.20
C ILE A 97 -2.90 -2.79 1.30
N GLY A 98 -2.33 -3.60 2.19
CA GLY A 98 -3.05 -4.24 3.27
C GLY A 98 -2.34 -4.10 4.61
N TYR A 99 -2.75 -4.97 5.53
CA TYR A 99 -2.33 -4.91 6.93
C TYR A 99 -1.56 -6.18 7.30
N PRO A 100 -0.57 -6.08 8.21
CA PRO A 100 0.22 -7.23 8.68
C PRO A 100 -0.58 -8.13 9.64
N ILE A 101 -1.79 -8.51 9.25
CA ILE A 101 -2.73 -9.37 9.97
C ILE A 101 -3.02 -10.64 9.14
N ALA A 102 -3.66 -11.64 9.73
CA ALA A 102 -4.00 -12.87 9.01
C ALA A 102 -5.34 -12.74 8.27
N GLU A 103 -6.22 -11.89 8.78
CA GLU A 103 -7.58 -11.69 8.30
C GLU A 103 -7.61 -10.84 7.02
N ALA A 104 -8.76 -10.89 6.34
CA ALA A 104 -9.03 -10.10 5.15
C ALA A 104 -9.11 -8.60 5.44
N PHE A 105 -9.58 -8.20 6.63
CA PHE A 105 -9.82 -6.80 6.98
C PHE A 105 -9.38 -6.48 8.41
N ASP A 106 -8.73 -5.32 8.58
CA ASP A 106 -8.59 -4.66 9.88
C ASP A 106 -9.66 -3.57 9.98
N LEU A 107 -10.85 -3.89 10.49
CA LEU A 107 -11.98 -2.95 10.49
C LEU A 107 -11.68 -1.64 11.22
N LYS A 108 -10.86 -1.68 12.29
CA LYS A 108 -10.50 -0.49 13.05
C LYS A 108 -9.51 0.36 12.27
N ARG A 109 -8.45 -0.26 11.75
CA ARG A 109 -7.40 0.46 11.03
C ARG A 109 -7.87 1.00 9.67
N ARG A 110 -8.66 0.22 8.93
CA ARG A 110 -9.23 0.69 7.64
C ARG A 110 -10.16 1.88 7.82
N SER A 111 -10.91 1.92 8.92
CA SER A 111 -11.79 3.05 9.22
C SER A 111 -10.98 4.31 9.49
N PHE A 112 -9.85 4.20 10.20
CA PHE A 112 -8.91 5.31 10.36
C PHE A 112 -8.28 5.73 9.02
N ASP A 113 -7.76 4.77 8.26
CA ASP A 113 -7.01 5.00 7.03
C ASP A 113 -7.87 5.56 5.88
N PHE A 114 -9.16 5.21 5.79
CA PHE A 114 -10.06 5.65 4.70
C PHE A 114 -10.88 6.89 5.03
N THR A 115 -10.64 7.52 6.17
CA THR A 115 -11.40 8.70 6.59
C THR A 115 -10.49 9.91 6.73
N SER A 116 -11.00 11.06 6.32
CA SER A 116 -10.34 12.34 6.54
C SER A 116 -10.42 12.77 8.01
N PRO A 117 -9.48 13.62 8.49
CA PRO A 117 -9.57 14.15 9.84
C PRO A 117 -10.90 14.84 10.05
N ALA A 118 -11.56 14.56 11.16
CA ALA A 118 -12.82 15.22 11.48
C ALA A 118 -12.61 16.74 11.57
N THR A 119 -13.48 17.52 10.94
CA THR A 119 -13.47 18.97 11.10
C THR A 119 -13.94 19.31 12.52
N PRO A 120 -13.19 20.11 13.31
CA PRO A 120 -13.60 20.47 14.65
C PRO A 120 -15.00 21.12 14.66
N GLY A 121 -15.91 20.59 15.48
CA GLY A 121 -17.30 21.07 15.56
C GLY A 121 -18.22 20.54 14.46
N HIS A 122 -17.73 19.75 13.52
CA HIS A 122 -18.53 19.11 12.47
C HIS A 122 -18.14 17.64 12.28
N PRO A 123 -18.43 16.77 13.27
CA PRO A 123 -18.16 15.35 13.15
C PRO A 123 -18.98 14.76 12.00
N ASP A 124 -18.33 13.99 11.13
CA ASP A 124 -19.02 13.24 10.07
C ASP A 124 -19.77 12.07 10.71
N PRO A 125 -21.11 12.00 10.60
CA PRO A 125 -21.91 10.94 11.21
C PRO A 125 -21.66 9.55 10.60
N ASP A 126 -21.10 9.47 9.40
CA ASP A 126 -20.85 8.20 8.71
C ASP A 126 -19.50 7.57 9.09
N VAL A 127 -18.70 8.28 9.88
CA VAL A 127 -17.40 7.79 10.35
C VAL A 127 -17.56 7.07 11.70
N LEU A 128 -17.01 5.85 11.79
CA LEU A 128 -17.06 5.07 13.01
C LEU A 128 -16.44 5.82 14.20
N PRO A 129 -16.98 5.62 15.44
CA PRO A 129 -16.39 6.21 16.62
C PRO A 129 -14.94 5.72 16.82
N GLY A 130 -13.99 6.64 16.90
CA GLY A 130 -12.58 6.31 17.11
C GLY A 130 -11.62 7.33 16.49
N PRO A 131 -10.31 7.05 16.49
CA PRO A 131 -9.35 7.82 15.72
C PRO A 131 -9.73 7.78 14.24
N ASN A 132 -9.75 8.95 13.59
CA ASN A 132 -10.01 9.15 12.15
C ASN A 132 -8.92 10.06 11.55
N GLY A 133 -8.78 10.09 10.22
CA GLY A 133 -7.84 11.01 9.56
C GLY A 133 -6.54 10.41 9.07
N GLY A 134 -6.53 9.12 8.73
CA GLY A 134 -5.38 8.44 8.14
C GLY A 134 -5.23 8.63 6.63
N ASP A 135 -6.24 9.15 5.94
CA ASP A 135 -6.27 9.29 4.47
C ASP A 135 -5.09 10.08 3.89
N ILE A 136 -4.67 11.16 4.55
CA ILE A 136 -3.53 11.97 4.13
C ILE A 136 -2.20 11.19 4.19
N THR A 137 -2.14 10.16 5.02
CA THR A 137 -0.94 9.33 5.20
C THR A 137 -0.88 8.21 4.17
N LEU A 138 -2.04 7.72 3.71
CA LEU A 138 -2.16 6.74 2.63
C LEU A 138 -1.79 7.27 1.23
N MET A 139 -1.54 8.56 1.03
CA MET A 139 -1.15 9.08 -0.30
C MET A 139 0.32 9.47 -0.41
N ASN A 140 1.08 9.38 0.69
CA ASN A 140 2.47 9.83 0.80
C ASN A 140 3.50 8.68 0.77
N PHE A 141 3.20 7.57 0.09
CA PHE A 141 4.16 6.48 -0.10
C PHE A 141 5.27 6.83 -1.08
#